data_AF-A0A7V7VPE9-F1
#
_entry.id   AF-A0A7V7VPE9-F1
#
_cell.length_a   1.000
_cell.length_b   1.000
_cell.length_c   1.000
_cell.angle_alpha   90.00
_cell.angle_beta   90.00
_cell.angle_gamma   90.00
#
_symmetry.space_group_name_H-M   'P 1'
#
loop_
_entity.id
_entity.type
_entity.pdbx_description
1 polymer ?
#
loop_
_entity_poly.entity_id
_entity_poly.type
_entity_poly.pdbx_seq_one_letter_code
_entity_poly.pdbx_strand_id
1 'polypeptide(L)'
;MMIRRNTLLLLLVLFLFGNSGCSNLTPTENGLLAAGAVGAATGVALGTTVSPSISIPVAIGSALLAGGGAYLYSKNRATIDQRRIAEARARLYYAKLNESEQENTNRYLAVNAPNTAQTQGQAVMLYDTQTKTMPNDVYDMKKTPSVGASTSIGNNRATYIGSGN
;
A
#
# COMPACT_ATOMS: atom_id res chain seq x y z
N MET A 1 -2.17 -41.56 -33.38
CA MET A 1 -2.81 -40.30 -32.91
C MET A 1 -2.49 -39.22 -33.93
N MET A 2 -3.35 -39.04 -34.93
CA MET A 2 -3.10 -38.15 -36.08
C MET A 2 -3.40 -36.70 -35.71
N ILE A 3 -2.35 -35.92 -35.44
CA ILE A 3 -2.45 -34.46 -35.28
C ILE A 3 -2.88 -33.88 -36.64
N ARG A 4 -4.06 -33.27 -36.69
CA ARG A 4 -4.61 -32.72 -37.93
C ARG A 4 -3.73 -31.57 -38.40
N ARG A 5 -3.42 -31.55 -39.71
CA ARG A 5 -2.60 -30.51 -40.37
C ARG A 5 -3.12 -29.09 -40.11
N ASN A 6 -4.42 -28.94 -39.86
CA ASN A 6 -5.07 -27.69 -39.47
C ASN A 6 -4.72 -27.22 -38.04
N THR A 7 -4.53 -28.16 -37.11
CA THR A 7 -4.11 -27.88 -35.72
C THR A 7 -2.65 -27.44 -35.67
N LEU A 8 -1.81 -27.98 -36.56
CA LEU A 8 -0.40 -27.62 -36.68
C LEU A 8 -0.22 -26.22 -37.31
N LEU A 9 -1.07 -25.86 -38.27
CA LEU A 9 -1.14 -24.50 -38.83
C LEU A 9 -1.60 -23.47 -37.78
N LEU A 10 -2.57 -23.81 -36.94
CA LEU A 10 -3.08 -22.89 -35.91
C LEU A 10 -2.03 -22.62 -34.82
N LEU A 11 -1.22 -23.63 -34.47
CA LEU A 11 -0.07 -23.50 -33.56
C LEU A 11 1.09 -22.68 -34.18
N LEU A 12 1.36 -22.85 -35.48
CA LEU A 12 2.39 -22.10 -36.20
C LEU A 12 2.04 -20.61 -36.33
N VAL A 13 0.77 -20.30 -36.60
CA VAL A 13 0.28 -18.91 -36.68
C VAL A 13 0.36 -18.21 -35.33
N LEU A 14 0.03 -18.90 -34.23
CA LEU A 14 0.17 -18.36 -32.87
C LEU A 14 1.64 -18.03 -32.52
N PHE A 15 2.59 -18.83 -33.04
CA PHE A 15 4.03 -18.64 -32.80
C PHE A 15 4.61 -17.47 -33.63
N LEU A 16 4.07 -17.23 -34.82
CA LEU A 16 4.51 -16.14 -35.71
C LEU A 16 4.05 -14.75 -35.25
N PHE A 17 2.92 -14.64 -34.53
CA PHE A 17 2.47 -13.38 -33.92
C PHE A 17 3.16 -13.04 -32.59
N GLY A 18 3.98 -13.94 -32.03
CA GLY A 18 4.67 -13.75 -30.75
C GLY A 18 5.98 -12.97 -30.83
N ASN A 19 6.51 -12.68 -32.02
CA ASN A 19 7.85 -12.07 -32.19
C ASN A 19 7.85 -10.59 -32.61
N SER A 20 6.68 -9.97 -32.86
CA SER A 20 6.60 -8.59 -33.34
C SER A 20 6.32 -7.54 -32.25
N GLY A 21 6.68 -7.78 -30.99
CA GLY A 21 6.43 -6.81 -29.94
C GLY A 21 7.42 -6.86 -28.79
N CYS A 22 8.66 -6.39 -28.96
CA CYS A 22 9.57 -6.09 -27.84
C CYS A 22 10.76 -5.18 -28.20
N SER A 23 10.63 -4.28 -29.18
CA SER A 23 11.76 -3.40 -29.55
C SER A 23 11.57 -1.92 -29.20
N ASN A 24 10.45 -1.53 -28.59
CA ASN A 24 10.21 -0.12 -28.27
C ASN A 24 9.26 0.11 -27.10
N LEU A 25 9.42 -0.66 -26.02
CA LEU A 25 8.79 -0.32 -24.75
C LEU A 25 9.76 0.55 -23.96
N THR A 26 9.28 1.73 -23.54
CA THR A 26 10.02 2.53 -22.56
C THR A 26 10.27 1.68 -21.31
N PRO A 27 11.36 1.90 -20.54
CA PRO A 27 11.64 1.12 -19.33
C PRO A 27 10.46 1.07 -18.34
N THR A 28 9.57 2.06 -18.43
CA THR A 28 8.30 2.17 -17.71
C THR A 28 7.26 1.11 -18.10
N GLU A 29 7.08 0.84 -19.40
CA GLU A 29 6.08 -0.15 -19.87
C GLU A 29 6.54 -1.58 -19.63
N ASN A 30 7.86 -1.83 -19.69
CA ASN A 30 8.43 -3.14 -19.42
C ASN A 30 8.30 -3.54 -17.93
N GLY A 31 8.43 -2.56 -17.02
CA GLY A 31 8.16 -2.76 -15.59
C GLY A 31 6.68 -3.04 -15.30
N LEU A 32 5.76 -2.45 -16.06
CA LEU A 32 4.33 -2.65 -15.92
C LEU A 32 3.88 -4.06 -16.35
N LEU A 33 4.44 -4.58 -17.44
CA LEU A 33 4.17 -5.94 -17.93
C LEU A 33 4.79 -7.01 -17.01
N ALA A 34 6.02 -6.79 -16.54
CA ALA A 34 6.65 -7.66 -15.54
C ALA A 34 5.87 -7.65 -14.22
N ALA A 35 5.37 -6.49 -13.78
CA ALA A 35 4.52 -6.40 -12.61
C ALA A 35 3.14 -7.04 -12.80
N GLY A 36 2.54 -6.92 -13.99
CA GLY A 36 1.26 -7.53 -14.32
C GLY A 36 1.31 -9.06 -14.35
N ALA A 37 2.38 -9.64 -14.90
CA ALA A 37 2.55 -11.08 -14.96
C ALA A 37 2.84 -11.72 -13.59
N VAL A 38 3.55 -11.01 -12.70
CA VAL A 38 3.98 -11.54 -11.39
C VAL A 38 2.99 -11.20 -10.27
N GLY A 39 2.35 -10.03 -10.31
CA GLY A 39 1.41 -9.55 -9.30
C GLY A 39 0.06 -10.27 -9.31
N ALA A 40 -0.42 -10.69 -10.49
CA ALA A 40 -1.68 -11.43 -10.60
C ALA A 40 -1.64 -12.82 -9.93
N ALA A 41 -0.46 -13.45 -9.86
CA ALA A 41 -0.29 -14.78 -9.27
C ALA A 41 0.07 -14.76 -7.78
N THR A 42 0.63 -13.65 -7.26
CA THR A 42 1.23 -13.61 -5.91
C THR A 42 0.67 -12.54 -4.99
N GLY A 43 -0.27 -11.70 -5.45
CA GLY A 43 -0.88 -10.65 -4.61
C GLY A 43 0.11 -9.55 -4.19
N VAL A 44 1.25 -9.44 -4.88
CA VAL A 44 2.25 -8.42 -4.61
C VAL A 44 1.83 -7.11 -5.28
N ALA A 45 1.57 -6.11 -4.44
CA ALA A 45 1.40 -4.73 -4.84
C ALA A 45 2.73 -4.15 -5.35
N LEU A 46 2.96 -4.18 -6.66
CA LEU A 46 3.99 -3.36 -7.29
C LEU A 46 3.36 -2.03 -7.69
N GLY A 47 3.87 -0.94 -7.11
CA GLY A 47 3.33 0.41 -7.25
C GLY A 47 3.20 0.81 -8.71
N THR A 48 1.99 1.23 -9.10
CA THR A 48 1.73 1.76 -10.43
C THR A 48 1.10 3.15 -10.34
N THR A 49 1.62 4.03 -11.21
CA THR A 49 1.10 5.31 -11.70
C THR A 49 1.01 6.51 -10.73
N VAL A 50 2.15 7.21 -10.57
CA VAL A 50 2.11 8.69 -10.45
C VAL A 50 2.30 9.31 -11.83
N SER A 51 1.46 10.30 -12.13
CA SER A 51 1.52 11.14 -13.33
C SER A 51 2.95 11.65 -13.61
N PRO A 52 3.32 11.93 -14.88
CA PRO A 52 4.69 12.30 -15.29
C PRO A 52 5.19 13.66 -14.74
N SER A 53 4.53 14.25 -13.74
CA SER A 53 4.83 15.57 -13.18
C SER A 53 5.48 15.51 -11.79
N ILE A 54 5.57 14.34 -11.14
CA ILE A 54 6.08 14.24 -9.76
C ILE A 54 7.25 13.25 -9.72
N SER A 55 8.45 13.79 -9.92
CA SER A 55 9.75 13.12 -9.87
C SER A 55 10.26 12.88 -8.44
N ILE A 56 9.39 12.51 -7.50
CA ILE A 56 9.80 12.19 -6.14
C ILE A 56 9.78 10.67 -6.00
N PRO A 57 10.88 10.01 -5.58
CA PRO A 57 10.91 8.56 -5.35
C PRO A 57 10.02 8.22 -4.14
N VAL A 58 8.73 8.12 -4.40
CA VAL A 58 7.73 7.74 -3.42
C VAL A 58 7.60 6.23 -3.47
N ALA A 59 7.84 5.57 -2.33
CA ALA A 59 7.41 4.20 -2.15
C ALA A 59 5.87 4.20 -2.06
N ILE A 60 5.22 4.06 -3.22
CA ILE A 60 3.78 3.92 -3.34
C ILE A 60 3.45 2.48 -2.97
N GLY A 61 2.86 2.28 -1.80
CA GLY A 61 2.27 0.99 -1.46
C GLY A 61 0.76 1.05 -1.58
N SER A 62 0.15 -0.11 -1.82
CA SER A 62 -1.30 -0.26 -1.75
C SER A 62 -1.71 -1.05 -0.51
N ALA A 63 -2.62 -0.47 0.25
CA ALA A 63 -3.26 -1.13 1.38
C ALA A 63 -4.61 -1.69 0.95
N LEU A 64 -4.88 -2.98 1.15
CA LEU A 64 -6.17 -3.58 0.81
C LEU A 64 -7.33 -2.93 1.59
N LEU A 65 -8.35 -2.49 0.85
CA LEU A 65 -9.62 -1.99 1.41
C LEU A 65 -10.48 -3.17 1.87
N ALA A 66 -11.09 -3.04 3.06
CA ALA A 66 -12.27 -3.82 3.40
C ALA A 66 -13.42 -3.38 2.47
N GLY A 67 -13.54 -4.04 1.30
CA GLY A 67 -14.46 -3.66 0.23
C GLY A 67 -13.92 -3.80 -1.20
N GLY A 68 -12.67 -4.26 -1.40
CA GLY A 68 -12.17 -4.66 -2.73
C GLY A 68 -11.42 -3.58 -3.53
N GLY A 69 -10.65 -2.70 -2.88
CA GLY A 69 -9.74 -1.77 -3.57
C GLY A 69 -8.41 -1.57 -2.85
N ALA A 70 -7.68 -0.52 -3.20
CA ALA A 70 -6.38 -0.17 -2.62
C ALA A 70 -6.35 1.28 -2.07
N TYR A 71 -5.79 1.51 -0.87
CA TYR A 71 -5.35 2.86 -0.47
C TYR A 71 -3.98 3.13 -1.05
N LEU A 72 -3.82 4.28 -1.71
CA LEU A 72 -2.52 4.78 -2.15
C LEU A 72 -1.91 5.60 -1.01
N TYR A 73 -0.65 5.30 -0.68
CA TYR A 73 0.11 6.06 0.29
C TYR A 73 1.55 6.26 -0.12
N SER A 74 2.15 7.33 0.39
CA SER A 74 3.56 7.67 0.24
C SER A 74 4.27 7.47 1.57
N LYS A 75 5.35 6.68 1.61
CA LYS A 75 6.15 6.50 2.84
C LYS A 75 7.24 7.58 2.93
N ASN A 76 7.23 8.36 4.00
CA ASN A 76 8.20 9.41 4.30
C ASN A 76 8.72 9.29 5.74
N ARG A 77 9.73 10.09 6.10
CA ARG A 77 10.17 10.24 7.50
C ARG A 77 9.29 11.26 8.21
N ALA A 78 8.78 10.88 9.38
CA ALA A 78 7.96 11.76 10.20
C ALA A 78 8.79 12.91 10.79
N THR A 79 8.20 14.10 10.85
CA THR A 79 8.78 15.19 11.63
C THR A 79 8.66 14.90 13.13
N ILE A 80 9.45 15.61 13.96
CA ILE A 80 9.41 15.45 15.42
C ILE A 80 8.01 15.75 15.97
N ASP A 81 7.35 16.80 15.46
CA ASP A 81 6.01 17.18 15.90
C ASP A 81 4.95 16.16 15.47
N GLN A 82 5.07 15.64 14.24
CA GLN A 82 4.20 14.58 13.75
C GLN A 82 4.23 13.36 14.66
N ARG A 83 5.44 12.87 14.94
CA ARG A 83 5.64 11.73 15.83
C ARG A 83 5.11 12.00 17.23
N ARG A 84 5.47 13.15 17.83
CA ARG A 84 5.06 13.52 19.19
C ARG A 84 3.54 13.54 19.33
N ILE A 85 2.84 14.18 18.41
CA ILE A 85 1.38 14.34 18.46
C ILE A 85 0.68 13.01 18.18
N ALA A 86 1.13 12.27 17.16
CA ALA A 86 0.54 10.98 16.84
C ALA A 86 0.74 9.95 17.97
N GLU A 87 1.92 9.93 18.59
CA GLU A 87 2.21 9.07 19.74
C GLU A 87 1.35 9.42 20.95
N ALA A 88 1.17 10.71 21.25
CA ALA A 88 0.28 11.15 22.32
C ALA A 88 -1.16 10.68 22.08
N ARG A 89 -1.67 10.85 20.85
CA ARG A 89 -3.01 10.38 20.44
C ARG A 89 -3.15 8.86 20.57
N ALA A 90 -2.16 8.11 20.12
CA ALA A 90 -2.14 6.65 20.20
C ALA A 90 -2.20 6.17 21.64
N ARG A 91 -1.38 6.76 22.52
CA ARG A 91 -1.34 6.44 23.95
C ARG A 91 -2.66 6.78 24.63
N LEU A 92 -3.25 7.94 24.32
CA LEU A 92 -4.56 8.34 24.85
C LEU A 92 -5.66 7.38 24.41
N TYR A 93 -5.68 6.97 23.15
CA TYR A 93 -6.64 5.98 22.66
C TYR A 93 -6.46 4.64 23.37
N TYR A 94 -5.22 4.12 23.40
CA TYR A 94 -4.93 2.82 24.02
C TYR A 94 -5.24 2.80 25.52
N ALA A 95 -5.04 3.91 26.23
CA ALA A 95 -5.39 4.05 27.64
C ALA A 95 -6.91 4.08 27.92
N LYS A 96 -7.74 4.39 26.91
CA LYS A 96 -9.21 4.34 27.03
C LYS A 96 -9.76 2.93 26.85
N LEU A 97 -9.01 2.04 26.20
CA LEU A 97 -9.45 0.68 25.92
C LEU A 97 -9.48 -0.15 27.20
N ASN A 98 -10.53 -0.94 27.37
CA ASN A 98 -10.59 -1.98 28.39
C ASN A 98 -9.74 -3.21 27.97
N GLU A 99 -9.48 -4.14 28.90
CA GLU A 99 -8.56 -5.26 28.67
C GLU A 99 -8.95 -6.12 27.44
N SER A 100 -10.25 -6.38 27.27
CA SER A 100 -10.75 -7.14 26.12
C SER A 100 -10.61 -6.39 24.79
N GLU A 101 -10.80 -5.07 24.77
CA GLU A 101 -10.55 -4.25 23.57
C GLU A 101 -9.06 -4.17 23.21
N GLN A 102 -8.18 -4.19 24.21
CA GLN A 102 -6.73 -4.24 23.99
C GLN A 102 -6.30 -5.57 23.35
N GLU A 103 -6.89 -6.69 23.76
CA GLU A 103 -6.61 -8.01 23.18
C GLU A 103 -7.14 -8.15 21.75
N ASN A 104 -8.30 -7.57 21.46
CA ASN A 104 -8.91 -7.61 20.12
C ASN A 104 -8.32 -6.56 19.16
N THR A 105 -7.55 -5.61 19.68
CA THR A 105 -6.86 -4.60 18.89
C THR A 105 -5.67 -5.22 18.13
N ASN A 106 -5.56 -4.93 16.84
CA ASN A 106 -4.38 -5.31 16.08
C ASN A 106 -3.12 -4.72 16.71
N ARG A 107 -1.99 -5.43 16.57
CA ARG A 107 -0.67 -4.97 17.04
C ARG A 107 -0.34 -3.53 16.64
N TYR A 108 -0.77 -3.11 15.45
CA TYR A 108 -0.54 -1.75 14.97
C TYR A 108 -1.83 -0.93 14.99
N LEU A 109 -1.74 0.29 15.50
CA LEU A 109 -2.77 1.31 15.42
C LEU A 109 -2.35 2.37 14.41
N ALA A 110 -3.18 2.63 13.40
CA ALA A 110 -2.94 3.69 12.43
C ALA A 110 -3.59 4.99 12.91
N VAL A 111 -2.74 5.98 13.19
CA VAL A 111 -3.09 7.22 13.88
C VAL A 111 -2.79 8.43 13.01
N ASN A 112 -3.68 9.41 13.02
CA ASN A 112 -3.48 10.66 12.30
C ASN A 112 -2.39 11.50 12.97
N ALA A 113 -1.38 11.84 12.18
CA ALA A 113 -0.40 12.85 12.50
C ALA A 113 -0.85 14.22 11.94
N PRO A 114 -0.35 15.35 12.48
CA PRO A 114 -0.54 16.65 11.85
C PRO A 114 0.03 16.66 10.43
N ASN A 115 -0.69 17.31 9.51
CA ASN A 115 -0.23 17.48 8.15
C ASN A 115 0.83 18.59 8.10
N THR A 116 1.79 18.44 7.20
CA THR A 116 2.84 19.43 6.91
C THR A 116 2.64 19.99 5.51
N ALA A 117 3.43 21.00 5.12
CA ALA A 117 3.40 21.54 3.76
C ALA A 117 3.71 20.48 2.68
N GLN A 118 4.47 19.44 3.03
CA GLN A 118 4.83 18.33 2.14
C GLN A 118 3.83 17.16 2.16
N THR A 119 2.84 17.17 3.06
CA THR A 119 1.92 16.04 3.23
C THR A 119 0.97 15.93 2.03
N GLN A 120 1.01 14.80 1.33
CA GLN A 120 0.16 14.52 0.18
C GLN A 120 -1.13 13.77 0.59
N GLY A 121 -2.01 14.45 1.32
CA GLY A 121 -3.27 13.88 1.82
C GLY A 121 -3.35 13.93 3.34
N GLN A 122 -3.59 12.78 3.97
CA GLN A 122 -3.58 12.64 5.43
C GLN A 122 -2.31 11.92 5.88
N ALA A 123 -1.53 12.57 6.75
CA ALA A 123 -0.40 11.94 7.41
C ALA A 123 -0.91 10.91 8.43
N VAL A 124 -0.53 9.65 8.25
CA VAL A 124 -0.89 8.53 9.13
C VAL A 124 0.39 7.85 9.59
N MET A 125 0.48 7.55 10.88
CA MET A 125 1.62 6.86 11.46
C MET A 125 1.14 5.62 12.21
N LEU A 126 2.00 4.60 12.30
CA LEU A 126 1.68 3.34 12.94
C LEU A 126 2.24 3.31 14.37
N TYR A 127 1.40 3.13 15.37
CA TYR A 127 1.80 2.88 16.74
C TYR A 127 1.83 1.38 17.02
N ASP A 128 2.94 0.85 17.52
CA ASP A 128 3.06 -0.54 17.95
C ASP A 128 2.59 -0.67 19.41
N THR A 129 1.49 -1.39 19.64
CA THR A 129 0.91 -1.59 20.97
C THR A 129 1.70 -2.58 21.83
N GLN A 130 2.48 -3.48 21.22
CA GLN A 130 3.32 -4.45 21.93
C GLN A 130 4.58 -3.79 22.47
N THR A 131 5.30 -3.05 21.63
CA THR A 131 6.52 -2.34 22.05
C THR A 131 6.22 -0.97 22.66
N LYS A 132 4.98 -0.49 22.53
CA LYS A 132 4.51 0.84 22.97
C LYS A 132 5.31 1.98 22.33
N THR A 133 5.73 1.80 21.09
CA THR A 133 6.58 2.75 20.36
C THR A 133 5.95 3.24 19.06
N MET A 134 6.38 4.43 18.66
CA MET A 134 6.03 5.05 17.38
C MET A 134 7.27 5.09 16.47
N PRO A 135 7.34 4.29 15.39
CA PRO A 135 8.40 4.37 14.41
C PRO A 135 8.45 5.75 13.74
N ASN A 136 9.62 6.10 13.18
CA ASN A 136 9.85 7.39 12.51
C ASN A 136 9.26 7.48 11.09
N ASP A 137 8.39 6.55 10.71
CA ASP A 137 7.81 6.49 9.38
C ASP A 137 6.39 7.07 9.39
N VAL A 138 6.11 7.94 8.42
CA VAL A 138 4.79 8.51 8.17
C VAL A 138 4.32 8.09 6.78
N TYR A 139 3.04 7.78 6.70
CA TYR A 139 2.35 7.35 5.50
C TYR A 139 1.37 8.44 5.10
N ASP A 140 1.68 9.18 4.05
CA ASP A 140 0.77 10.19 3.51
C ASP A 140 -0.25 9.48 2.64
N MET A 141 -1.46 9.29 3.19
CA MET A 141 -2.54 8.55 2.55
C MET A 141 -3.44 9.51 1.76
N LYS A 142 -3.69 9.24 0.48
CA LYS A 142 -4.66 10.01 -0.31
C LYS A 142 -6.10 9.86 0.21
N LYS A 143 -6.42 8.66 0.68
CA LYS A 143 -7.70 8.33 1.29
C LYS A 143 -7.42 7.50 2.53
N THR A 144 -8.06 7.83 3.64
CA THR A 144 -7.92 7.07 4.87
C THR A 144 -9.02 6.02 5.02
N PRO A 145 -8.77 4.95 5.79
CA PRO A 145 -9.82 4.05 6.21
C PRO A 145 -10.86 4.71 7.09
N SER A 146 -12.00 4.04 7.24
CA SER A 146 -12.98 4.38 8.28
C SER A 146 -12.40 4.04 9.65
N VAL A 147 -12.74 4.83 10.68
CA VAL A 147 -12.33 4.54 12.06
C VAL A 147 -12.85 3.15 12.48
N GLY A 148 -11.98 2.34 13.09
CA GLY A 148 -12.24 0.94 13.45
C GLY A 148 -11.93 -0.07 12.34
N ALA A 149 -11.73 0.37 11.09
CA ALA A 149 -11.38 -0.54 10.01
C ALA A 149 -9.93 -1.03 10.13
N SER A 150 -9.73 -2.33 9.88
CA SER A 150 -8.41 -2.91 9.74
C SER A 150 -7.94 -2.84 8.29
N THR A 151 -6.72 -2.35 8.06
CA THR A 151 -6.10 -2.31 6.72
C THR A 151 -4.60 -2.57 6.80
N SER A 152 -4.00 -2.98 5.68
CA SER A 152 -2.56 -3.28 5.62
C SER A 152 -1.76 -2.06 5.17
N ILE A 153 -1.09 -1.34 6.07
CA ILE A 153 -0.24 -0.20 5.72
C ILE A 153 1.21 -0.64 5.73
N GLY A 154 1.90 -0.59 4.58
CA GLY A 154 3.19 -1.25 4.44
C GLY A 154 3.04 -2.76 4.53
N ASN A 155 3.88 -3.37 5.36
CA ASN A 155 3.83 -4.81 5.65
C ASN A 155 3.01 -5.11 6.92
N ASN A 156 2.39 -4.08 7.52
CA ASN A 156 1.77 -4.17 8.84
C ASN A 156 0.25 -4.04 8.73
N ARG A 157 -0.48 -4.98 9.33
CA ARG A 157 -1.93 -4.86 9.49
C ARG A 157 -2.22 -3.95 10.68
N ALA A 158 -2.95 -2.87 10.44
CA ALA A 158 -3.23 -1.85 11.43
C ALA A 158 -4.73 -1.53 11.51
N THR A 159 -5.22 -1.30 12.74
CA THR A 159 -6.55 -0.73 12.96
C THR A 159 -6.46 0.79 12.85
N TYR A 160 -7.24 1.39 11.96
CA TYR A 160 -7.27 2.84 11.83
C TYR A 160 -8.14 3.47 12.92
N ILE A 161 -7.53 4.34 13.73
CA ILE A 161 -8.20 5.01 14.86
C ILE A 161 -8.39 6.52 14.62
N GLY A 162 -7.95 7.02 13.46
CA GLY A 162 -7.98 8.45 13.14
C GLY A 162 -7.20 9.28 14.16
N SER A 163 -7.82 10.33 14.71
CA SER A 163 -7.17 11.21 15.68
C SER A 163 -7.19 10.68 17.13
N GLY A 164 -7.81 9.53 17.40
CA GLY A 164 -7.85 8.92 18.74
C GLY A 164 -8.78 9.61 19.75
N ASN A 165 -9.74 10.42 19.28
CA ASN A 165 -10.73 11.09 20.12
C ASN A 165 -11.98 10.24 20.28
#